data_AF-A0A928RUK2-F1
#
_entry.id   AF-A0A928RUK2-F1
#
_cell.length_a   1.000
_cell.length_b   1.000
_cell.length_c   1.000
_cell.angle_alpha   90.00
_cell.angle_beta   90.00
_cell.angle_gamma   90.00
#
_symmetry.space_group_name_H-M   'P 1'
#
loop_
_entity.id
_entity.type
_entity.pdbx_description
1 polymer ?
#
loop_
_entity_poly.entity_id
_entity_poly.type
_entity_poly.pdbx_seq_one_letter_code
_entity_poly.pdbx_strand_id
1 'polypeptide(L)'
;QNVFDSTFYGLGKTNYMLFESVVTNTIYYGGAFVLYLCGVWEPTLIGIALLFGIGNAFDAIVSLVAYAFLLKMKKINILNVD
;
A
#
# COMPACT_ATOMS: atom_id res chain seq x y z
N GLN A 1 7.37 5.41 -0.06
CA GLN A 1 7.30 6.42 -1.13
C GLN A 1 7.53 5.71 -2.44
N ASN A 2 6.47 5.13 -2.95
CA ASN A 2 6.49 4.28 -4.13
C ASN A 2 6.44 5.17 -5.39
N VAL A 3 6.94 4.66 -6.52
CA VAL A 3 6.93 5.40 -7.81
C VAL A 3 5.49 5.71 -8.25
N PHE A 4 4.54 4.86 -7.86
CA PHE A 4 3.12 5.03 -8.14
C PHE A 4 2.51 6.21 -7.37
N ASP A 5 2.90 6.43 -6.12
CA ASP A 5 2.44 7.57 -5.30
C ASP A 5 2.82 8.88 -5.96
N SER A 6 4.06 8.97 -6.46
CA SER A 6 4.56 10.13 -7.21
C SER A 6 3.73 10.39 -8.47
N THR A 7 3.20 9.34 -9.09
CA THR A 7 2.35 9.44 -10.28
C THR A 7 0.95 9.94 -9.93
N PHE A 8 0.35 9.46 -8.83
CA PHE A 8 -0.93 9.98 -8.33
C PHE A 8 -0.84 11.43 -7.87
N TYR A 9 0.28 11.78 -7.23
CA TYR A 9 0.59 13.13 -6.81
C TYR A 9 0.68 14.08 -8.00
N GLY A 10 1.41 13.69 -9.06
CA GLY A 10 1.51 14.45 -10.31
C GLY A 10 0.19 14.59 -11.07
N LEU A 11 -0.75 13.65 -10.90
CA LEU A 11 -2.08 13.67 -11.51
C LEU A 11 -3.15 14.38 -10.65
N GLY A 12 -2.80 14.91 -9.48
CA GLY A 12 -3.73 15.54 -8.55
C GLY A 12 -4.77 14.59 -7.95
N LYS A 13 -4.53 13.27 -7.99
CA LYS A 13 -5.43 12.21 -7.54
C LYS A 13 -5.09 11.73 -6.11
N THR A 14 -4.85 12.68 -5.21
CA THR A 14 -4.44 12.44 -3.81
C THR A 14 -5.45 11.61 -2.99
N ASN A 15 -6.72 11.58 -3.39
CA ASN A 15 -7.73 10.71 -2.76
C ASN A 15 -7.37 9.22 -2.84
N TYR A 16 -6.66 8.77 -3.89
CA TYR A 16 -6.22 7.37 -4.00
C TYR A 16 -5.06 7.08 -3.04
N MET A 17 -4.15 8.04 -2.84
CA MET A 17 -3.08 7.93 -1.84
C MET A 17 -3.64 7.94 -0.41
N LEU A 18 -4.67 8.75 -0.15
CA LEU A 18 -5.36 8.72 1.14
C LEU A 18 -6.02 7.36 1.40
N PHE A 19 -6.71 6.80 0.40
CA PHE A 19 -7.30 5.47 0.52
C PHE A 19 -6.25 4.41 0.78
N GLU A 20 -5.18 4.37 0.00
CA GLU A 20 -4.05 3.46 0.21
C GLU A 20 -3.48 3.63 1.62
N SER A 21 -3.11 4.85 2.03
CA SER A 21 -2.48 5.09 3.33
C SER A 21 -3.38 4.67 4.50
N VAL A 22 -4.69 4.94 4.42
CA VAL A 22 -5.66 4.52 5.44
C VAL A 22 -5.79 3.00 5.44
N VAL A 23 -5.92 2.36 4.28
CA VAL A 23 -6.06 0.90 4.17
C VAL A 23 -4.81 0.20 4.71
N THR A 24 -3.62 0.62 4.28
CA THR A 24 -2.34 0.05 4.73
C THR A 24 -2.15 0.25 6.24
N ASN A 25 -2.38 1.45 6.76
CA ASN A 25 -2.24 1.69 8.20
C ASN A 25 -3.28 0.95 9.05
N THR A 26 -4.54 0.97 8.65
CA THR A 26 -5.61 0.37 9.45
C THR A 26 -5.63 -1.15 9.35
N ILE A 27 -5.47 -1.73 8.15
CA ILE A 27 -5.56 -3.19 7.97
C ILE A 27 -4.26 -3.86 8.37
N TYR A 28 -3.13 -3.39 7.86
CA TYR A 28 -1.85 -4.09 8.05
C TYR A 28 -1.28 -3.84 9.45
N TYR A 29 -1.06 -2.57 9.81
CA TYR A 29 -0.53 -2.24 11.15
C TYR A 29 -1.57 -2.41 12.25
N GLY A 30 -2.84 -2.08 11.98
CA GLY A 30 -3.93 -2.36 12.93
C GLY A 30 -4.16 -3.86 13.15
N GLY A 31 -4.05 -4.69 12.11
CA GLY A 31 -4.10 -6.15 12.25
C GLY A 31 -2.96 -6.70 13.11
N ALA A 32 -1.74 -6.21 12.91
CA ALA A 32 -0.59 -6.55 13.75
C ALA A 32 -0.79 -6.13 15.22
N PHE A 33 -1.43 -4.98 15.46
CA PHE A 33 -1.77 -4.51 16.81
C PHE A 33 -2.85 -5.38 17.48
N VAL A 34 -3.86 -5.84 16.75
CA VAL A 34 -4.85 -6.78 17.29
C VAL A 34 -4.21 -8.14 17.59
N LEU A 35 -3.32 -8.63 16.72
CA LEU A 35 -2.55 -9.86 16.94
C LEU A 35 -1.65 -9.77 18.18
N TYR A 36 -1.10 -8.58 18.44
CA TYR A 36 -0.39 -8.29 19.70
C TYR A 36 -1.31 -8.41 20.91
N LEU A 37 -2.48 -7.77 20.87
CA LEU A 37 -3.45 -7.82 21.97
C LEU A 37 -3.98 -9.24 22.24
N CYS A 38 -4.10 -10.07 21.22
CA CYS A 38 -4.49 -11.47 21.35
C CYS A 38 -3.35 -12.39 21.83
N GLY A 39 -2.13 -11.88 22.01
CA GLY A 39 -0.96 -12.66 22.40
C GLY A 39 -0.44 -13.62 21.33
N VAL A 40 -0.91 -13.48 20.08
CA VAL A 40 -0.49 -14.31 18.93
C VAL A 40 0.84 -13.83 18.36
N TRP A 41 1.14 -12.54 18.53
CA TRP A 41 2.37 -11.91 18.05
C TRP A 41 3.04 -11.10 19.15
N GLU A 42 4.34 -11.32 19.37
CA GLU A 42 5.15 -10.49 20.26
C GLU A 42 6.08 -9.56 19.46
N PRO A 43 6.10 -8.26 19.80
CA PRO A 43 6.95 -7.28 19.13
C PRO A 43 8.40 -7.45 19.58
N THR A 44 9.13 -8.32 18.90
CA THR A 44 10.60 -8.43 19.02
C THR A 44 11.28 -7.52 17.99
N LEU A 45 12.57 -7.24 18.17
CA LEU A 45 13.33 -6.41 17.22
C LEU A 45 13.25 -6.95 15.78
N ILE A 46 13.36 -8.28 15.63
CA ILE A 46 13.23 -8.96 14.33
C ILE A 46 11.78 -8.92 13.83
N GLY A 47 10.80 -9.14 14.72
CA GLY A 47 9.38 -9.08 14.38
C GLY A 47 8.96 -7.71 13.86
N ILE A 48 9.43 -6.64 14.48
CA ILE A 48 9.19 -5.25 14.03
C ILE A 48 9.89 -4.98 12.71
N ALA A 49 11.13 -5.43 12.53
CA ALA A 49 11.85 -5.28 11.26
C ALA A 49 11.13 -5.98 10.10
N LEU A 50 10.63 -7.20 10.34
CA LEU A 50 9.81 -7.93 9.38
C LEU A 50 8.47 -7.25 9.12
N LEU A 51 7.82 -6.73 10.17
CA LEU A 51 6.56 -6.01 10.05
C LEU A 51 6.72 -4.78 9.14
N PHE A 52 7.77 -3.99 9.32
CA PHE A 52 8.10 -2.85 8.45
C PHE A 52 8.48 -3.27 7.03
N GLY A 53 9.30 -4.31 6.89
CA GLY A 53 9.74 -4.81 5.57
C GLY A 53 8.58 -5.33 4.74
N ILE A 54 7.73 -6.18 5.32
CA ILE A 54 6.52 -6.71 4.68
C ILE A 54 5.47 -5.60 4.51
N GLY A 55 5.41 -4.64 5.44
CA GLY A 55 4.51 -3.48 5.36
C GLY A 55 4.81 -2.62 4.15
N ASN A 56 6.08 -2.36 3.85
CA ASN A 56 6.49 -1.65 2.64
C ASN A 56 6.19 -2.45 1.36
N ALA A 57 6.31 -3.78 1.40
CA ALA A 57 5.94 -4.63 0.27
C ALA A 57 4.42 -4.64 0.03
N PHE A 58 3.63 -4.68 1.10
CA PHE A 58 2.17 -4.59 1.05
C PHE A 58 1.70 -3.24 0.51
N ASP A 59 2.27 -2.15 1.03
CA ASP A 59 2.06 -0.79 0.52
C ASP A 59 2.27 -0.75 -0.99
N ALA A 60 3.41 -1.29 -1.46
CA ALA A 60 3.72 -1.29 -2.89
C ALA A 60 2.72 -2.05 -3.77
N ILE A 61 2.16 -3.16 -3.26
CA ILE A 61 1.12 -3.92 -3.94
C ILE A 61 -0.18 -3.12 -4.01
N VAL A 62 -0.57 -2.44 -2.92
CA VAL A 62 -1.79 -1.62 -2.89
C VAL A 62 -1.67 -0.45 -3.86
N SER A 63 -0.52 0.25 -3.92
CA SER A 63 -0.31 1.31 -4.92
C SER A 63 -0.35 0.77 -6.34
N LEU A 64 0.21 -0.42 -6.60
CA LEU A 64 0.12 -1.09 -7.91
C LEU A 64 -1.33 -1.39 -8.31
N VAL A 65 -2.15 -1.90 -7.39
CA VAL A 65 -3.57 -2.19 -7.64
C VAL A 65 -4.34 -0.90 -7.89
N ALA A 66 -4.11 0.14 -7.10
CA ALA A 66 -4.69 1.47 -7.33
C ALA A 66 -4.29 2.02 -8.71
N TYR A 67 -3.04 1.77 -9.13
CA TYR A 67 -2.52 2.25 -10.41
C TYR A 67 -3.15 1.52 -11.59
N ALA A 68 -3.28 0.19 -11.49
CA ALA A 68 -4.02 -0.62 -12.46
C ALA A 68 -5.50 -0.20 -12.57
N PHE A 69 -6.14 0.13 -11.44
CA PHE A 69 -7.51 0.63 -11.42
C PHE A 69 -7.62 2.00 -12.14
N LEU A 70 -6.66 2.91 -11.89
CA LEU A 70 -6.61 4.20 -12.57
C LEU A 70 -6.40 4.07 -14.09
N LEU A 71 -5.50 3.17 -14.53
CA LEU A 71 -5.29 2.88 -15.95
C LEU A 71 -6.58 2.37 -16.62
N LYS A 72 -7.28 1.45 -15.94
CA LYS A 72 -8.56 0.92 -16.42
C LYS A 72 -9.63 2.00 -16.52
N MET A 73 -9.74 2.90 -15.53
CA MET A 73 -10.68 4.02 -15.58
C MET A 73 -10.37 5.01 -16.70
N LYS A 74 -9.09 5.28 -16.97
CA LYS A 74 -8.67 6.18 -18.05
C LYS A 74 -8.69 5.53 -19.44
N LYS A 75 -9.00 4.22 -19.55
CA LYS A 75 -8.87 3.42 -20.78
C LYS A 75 -7.49 3.55 -21.44
N ILE A 76 -6.44 3.77 -20.64
CA ILE A 76 -5.08 3.89 -21.15
C ILE A 76 -4.47 2.48 -21.14
N ASN A 77 -4.12 1.97 -22.31
CA ASN A 77 -3.43 0.70 -22.45
C ASN A 77 -1.92 0.96 -22.59
N ILE A 78 -1.20 0.98 -21.48
CA ILE A 78 0.26 1.18 -21.46
C ILE A 78 1.05 0.01 -22.06
N LEU A 79 0.39 -1.11 -22.38
CA LEU A 79 0.99 -2.26 -23.06
C LEU A 79 0.86 -2.17 -24.58
N ASN A 80 0.14 -1.17 -25.11
CA ASN A 80 0.10 -0.91 -26.53
C ASN A 80 1.19 0.12 -26.86
N VAL A 81 2.38 -0.39 -27.17
CA VAL A 81 3.49 0.40 -27.71
C VAL A 81 3.43 0.20 -29.22
N ASP A 82 2.74 1.12 -29.91
CA ASP A 82 2.87 1.31 -31.36
C ASP A 82 4.12 2.13 -31.67
#